data_AF-A0A958JX92-F1
#
_entry.id   AF-A0A958JX92-F1
#
_cell.length_a   1.000
_cell.length_b   1.000
_cell.length_c   1.000
_cell.angle_alpha   90.00
_cell.angle_beta   90.00
_cell.angle_gamma   90.00
#
_symmetry.space_group_name_H-M   'P 1'
#
loop_
_entity.id
_entity.type
_entity.pdbx_description
1 polymer ?
#
loop_
_entity_poly.entity_id
_entity_poly.type
_entity_poly.pdbx_seq_one_letter_code
_entity_poly.pdbx_strand_id
1 'polypeptide(L)'
;VSVVLLLLSLIPPFLMITPICFALLLGYEVIDLALAALRIPLLSRWKLLVNHILEVLILGGIFTLSMVIPFGSLLFYGPASYAAAKVVSRWKLPEVGRLTRG
;
A
#
# COMPACT_ATOMS: atom_id res chain seq x y z
N VAL A 1 6.54 7.43 10.42
CA VAL A 1 6.57 8.13 9.11
C VAL A 1 6.84 9.64 9.29
N SER A 2 7.36 10.06 10.45
CA SER A 2 6.71 11.20 11.12
C SER A 2 7.63 12.39 11.46
N VAL A 3 8.89 12.39 11.03
CA VAL A 3 9.80 13.53 11.29
C VAL A 3 10.49 13.99 10.01
N VAL A 4 11.02 13.05 9.22
CA VAL A 4 11.72 13.36 7.96
C VAL A 4 10.80 14.01 6.91
N LEU A 5 9.59 13.48 6.71
CA LEU A 5 8.59 14.07 5.81
C LEU A 5 8.14 15.46 6.26
N LEU A 6 8.01 15.66 7.57
CA LEU A 6 7.60 16.93 8.16
C LEU A 6 8.71 17.98 8.00
N LEU A 7 9.97 17.59 8.21
CA LEU A 7 11.14 18.43 7.95
C LEU A 7 11.31 18.76 6.46
N LEU A 8 11.05 17.82 5.55
CA LEU A 8 11.07 18.11 4.11
C LEU A 8 9.94 19.06 3.70
N SER A 9 8.75 18.94 4.31
CA SER A 9 7.59 19.78 3.98
C SER A 9 7.78 21.28 4.30
N LEU A 10 8.79 21.64 5.12
CA LEU A 10 9.16 23.06 5.34
C LEU A 10 9.77 23.72 4.09
N ILE A 11 10.20 22.95 3.10
CA ILE A 11 10.78 23.45 1.85
C ILE A 11 9.67 23.43 0.78
N PRO A 12 9.28 24.58 0.21
CA PRO A 12 8.05 24.74 -0.59
C PRO A 12 7.83 23.72 -1.73
N PRO A 13 8.84 23.31 -2.54
CA PRO A 13 8.64 22.28 -3.56
C PRO A 13 8.34 20.88 -3.00
N PHE A 14 8.76 20.56 -1.77
CA PHE A 14 8.58 19.25 -1.16
C PHE A 14 7.22 19.10 -0.45
N LEU A 15 6.49 20.21 -0.28
CA LEU A 15 5.12 20.21 0.23
C LEU A 15 4.19 19.34 -0.64
N MET A 16 4.39 19.36 -1.96
CA MET A 16 3.66 18.52 -2.92
C MET A 16 4.04 17.03 -2.90
N ILE A 17 5.20 16.68 -2.34
CA ILE A 17 5.66 15.28 -2.24
C ILE A 17 5.01 14.59 -1.04
N THR A 18 4.71 15.35 0.02
CA THR A 18 4.05 14.85 1.24
C THR A 18 2.77 14.03 0.97
N PRO A 19 1.78 14.51 0.19
CA PRO A 19 0.58 13.72 -0.09
C PRO A 19 0.86 12.48 -0.94
N ILE A 20 1.83 12.53 -1.84
CA ILE A 20 2.24 11.39 -2.67
C ILE A 20 2.86 10.29 -1.80
N CYS A 21 3.76 10.68 -0.89
CA CYS A 21 4.35 9.76 0.07
C CYS A 21 3.30 9.17 1.02
N PHE A 22 2.34 9.98 1.45
CA PHE A 22 1.26 9.51 2.32
C PHE A 22 0.34 8.51 1.60
N ALA A 23 -0.02 8.79 0.35
CA ALA A 23 -0.77 7.86 -0.50
C ALA A 23 -0.01 6.55 -0.70
N LEU A 24 1.28 6.60 -1.04
CA LEU A 24 2.11 5.39 -1.16
C LEU A 24 2.15 4.57 0.12
N LEU A 25 2.25 5.23 1.26
CA LEU A 25 2.33 4.56 2.55
C LEU A 25 1.04 3.82 2.90
N LEU A 26 -0.10 4.48 2.70
CA LEU A 26 -1.41 3.86 2.90
C LEU A 26 -1.67 2.73 1.90
N GLY A 27 -1.32 2.93 0.63
CA GLY A 27 -1.41 1.86 -0.37
C GLY A 27 -0.55 0.66 -0.02
N TYR A 28 0.68 0.90 0.47
CA TYR A 28 1.59 -0.14 0.95
C TYR A 28 0.98 -0.92 2.11
N GLU A 29 0.42 -0.24 3.12
CA GLU A 29 -0.12 -0.88 4.32
C GLU A 29 -1.22 -1.91 3.97
N VAL A 30 -2.18 -1.49 3.14
CA VAL A 30 -3.34 -2.33 2.80
C VAL A 30 -2.96 -3.48 1.86
N ILE A 31 -2.01 -3.26 0.95
CA ILE A 31 -1.51 -4.30 0.03
C ILE A 31 -0.57 -5.28 0.74
N ASP A 32 0.33 -4.79 1.61
CA ASP A 32 1.21 -5.65 2.40
C ASP A 32 0.39 -6.56 3.32
N LEU A 33 -0.72 -6.08 3.87
CA LEU A 33 -1.65 -6.92 4.64
C LEU A 33 -2.21 -8.08 3.79
N ALA A 34 -2.62 -7.81 2.55
CA ALA A 34 -3.10 -8.85 1.63
C ALA A 34 -1.99 -9.85 1.23
N LEU A 35 -0.78 -9.36 0.96
CA LEU A 35 0.38 -10.21 0.66
C LEU A 35 0.84 -11.02 1.89
N ALA A 36 0.67 -10.47 3.09
CA ALA A 36 0.96 -11.13 4.35
C ALA A 36 0.01 -12.28 4.60
N ALA A 37 -1.29 -12.10 4.31
CA ALA A 37 -2.29 -13.16 4.39
C ALA A 37 -1.94 -14.35 3.45
N LEU A 38 -1.29 -14.08 2.32
CA LEU A 38 -0.80 -15.09 1.38
C LEU A 38 0.55 -15.73 1.76
N ARG A 39 1.10 -15.41 2.95
CA ARG A 39 2.39 -15.93 3.48
C ARG A 39 3.59 -15.69 2.56
N ILE A 40 3.56 -14.64 1.74
CA ILE A 40 4.69 -14.26 0.88
C ILE A 40 5.83 -13.72 1.78
N PRO A 41 7.10 -14.07 1.56
CA PRO A 41 8.22 -13.54 2.34
C PRO A 41 8.47 -12.05 2.06
N LEU A 42 8.91 -11.31 3.07
CA LEU A 42 9.05 -9.84 3.04
C LEU A 42 9.88 -9.32 1.85
N LEU A 43 10.98 -9.99 1.51
CA LEU A 43 11.83 -9.63 0.36
C LEU A 43 11.09 -9.73 -0.98
N SER A 44 10.23 -10.73 -1.15
CA SER A 44 9.42 -10.90 -2.36
C SER A 44 8.27 -9.90 -2.42
N ARG A 45 7.69 -9.54 -1.26
CA ARG A 45 6.67 -8.47 -1.18
C ARG A 45 7.22 -7.14 -1.63
N TRP A 46 8.42 -6.77 -1.17
CA TRP A 46 9.08 -5.54 -1.59
C TRP A 46 9.28 -5.47 -3.10
N LYS A 47 9.76 -6.54 -3.73
CA LYS A 47 9.90 -6.59 -5.19
C LYS A 47 8.56 -6.44 -5.91
N LEU A 48 7.51 -7.12 -5.45
CA LEU A 48 6.17 -7.02 -6.02
C LEU A 48 5.59 -5.60 -5.89
N LEU A 49 5.72 -4.99 -4.72
CA LEU A 49 5.25 -3.63 -4.45
C LEU A 49 5.96 -2.59 -5.31
N VAL A 50 7.27 -2.73 -5.51
CA VAL A 50 8.04 -1.84 -6.39
C VAL A 50 7.64 -2.04 -7.86
N ASN A 51 7.44 -3.29 -8.30
CA ASN A 51 7.02 -3.59 -9.66
C ASN A 51 5.61 -3.06 -9.99
N HIS A 52 4.73 -3.02 -8.99
CA HIS A 52 3.35 -2.53 -9.12
C HIS A 52 3.13 -1.18 -8.44
N ILE A 53 4.16 -0.33 -8.35
CA ILE A 53 4.12 0.91 -7.56
C ILE A 53 3.02 1.89 -7.99
N LEU A 54 2.63 1.87 -9.27
CA LEU A 54 1.51 2.68 -9.77
C LEU A 54 0.17 2.20 -9.21
N GLU A 55 -0.05 0.88 -9.12
CA GLU A 55 -1.27 0.32 -8.55
C GLU A 55 -1.35 0.60 -7.04
N VAL A 56 -0.20 0.51 -6.35
CA VAL A 56 -0.06 0.87 -4.93
C VAL A 56 -0.40 2.36 -4.73
N LEU A 57 0.15 3.24 -5.56
CA LEU A 57 -0.09 4.68 -5.49
C LEU A 57 -1.56 5.03 -5.77
N ILE A 58 -2.19 4.40 -6.77
CA ILE A 58 -3.60 4.65 -7.11
C ILE A 58 -4.51 4.20 -5.96
N LEU A 59 -4.33 2.98 -5.45
CA LEU A 59 -5.13 2.46 -4.35
C LEU A 59 -4.97 3.32 -3.10
N GLY A 60 -3.74 3.66 -2.76
CA GLY A 60 -3.41 4.51 -1.63
C GLY A 60 -3.92 5.94 -1.78
N GLY A 61 -3.92 6.49 -2.99
CA GLY A 61 -4.48 7.80 -3.30
C GLY A 61 -5.99 7.84 -3.12
N ILE A 62 -6.71 6.83 -3.63
CA ILE A 62 -8.16 6.69 -3.42
C ILE A 62 -8.47 6.60 -1.92
N PHE A 63 -7.71 5.78 -1.19
CA PHE A 63 -7.92 5.60 0.24
C PHE A 63 -7.60 6.87 1.04
N THR A 64 -6.56 7.61 0.65
CA THR A 64 -6.22 8.92 1.24
C THR A 64 -7.36 9.92 1.05
N LEU A 65 -7.98 9.97 -0.13
CA LEU A 65 -9.14 10.83 -0.37
C LEU A 65 -10.34 10.42 0.48
N SER A 66 -10.56 9.12 0.69
CA SER A 66 -11.61 8.62 1.58
C SER A 66 -11.40 9.02 3.04
N MET A 67 -10.15 9.20 3.48
CA MET A 67 -9.80 9.62 4.84
C MET A 67 -10.13 11.09 5.15
N VAL A 68 -10.33 11.92 4.11
CA VAL A 68 -10.74 13.32 4.29
C VAL A 68 -12.17 13.42 4.82
N ILE A 69 -12.98 12.39 4.60
CA ILE A 69 -14.36 12.31 5.08
C ILE A 69 -14.35 11.94 6.57
N PRO A 70 -15.14 12.61 7.43
CA PRO A 70 -15.26 12.23 8.84
C PRO A 70 -15.74 10.77 8.95
N PHE A 71 -15.08 9.98 9.80
CA PHE A 71 -15.25 8.51 9.92
C PHE A 71 -14.92 7.70 8.65
N GLY A 72 -14.28 8.32 7.65
CA GLY A 72 -13.88 7.64 6.43
C GLY A 72 -12.94 6.46 6.68
N SER A 73 -12.05 6.56 7.68
CA SER A 73 -11.19 5.44 8.09
C SER A 73 -11.99 4.19 8.46
N LEU A 74 -13.04 4.33 9.27
CA LEU A 74 -13.88 3.22 9.71
C LEU A 74 -14.68 2.61 8.57
N LEU A 75 -15.23 3.44 7.68
CA LEU A 75 -16.10 2.98 6.59
C LEU A 75 -15.32 2.37 5.42
N PHE A 76 -14.14 2.92 5.11
CA PHE A 76 -13.40 2.57 3.91
C PHE A 76 -12.25 1.59 4.14
N TYR A 77 -11.86 1.29 5.39
CA TYR A 77 -10.79 0.31 5.66
C TYR A 77 -11.13 -1.10 5.15
N GLY A 78 -12.35 -1.58 5.37
CA GLY A 78 -12.83 -2.86 4.84
C GLY A 78 -12.84 -2.90 3.31
N PRO A 79 -13.52 -1.95 2.63
CA PRO A 79 -13.49 -1.82 1.17
C PRO A 79 -12.08 -1.70 0.58
N ALA A 80 -11.19 -0.93 1.22
CA ALA A 80 -9.80 -0.79 0.78
C ALA A 80 -9.04 -2.12 0.88
N SER A 81 -9.22 -2.85 1.98
CA SER A 81 -8.61 -4.17 2.18
C SER A 81 -9.09 -5.19 1.13
N TYR A 82 -10.39 -5.19 0.82
CA TYR A 82 -10.95 -6.03 -0.24
C TYR A 82 -10.41 -5.64 -1.62
N ALA A 83 -10.35 -4.34 -1.93
CA ALA A 83 -9.80 -3.84 -3.17
C ALA A 83 -8.32 -4.23 -3.33
N ALA A 84 -7.51 -4.12 -2.27
CA ALA A 84 -6.13 -4.55 -2.25
C ALA A 84 -5.98 -6.05 -2.52
N ALA A 85 -6.80 -6.89 -1.87
CA ALA A 85 -6.79 -8.33 -2.12
C ALA A 85 -7.14 -8.66 -3.59
N LYS A 86 -8.11 -7.96 -4.17
CA LYS A 86 -8.50 -8.11 -5.59
C LYS A 86 -7.42 -7.63 -6.56
N VAL A 87 -6.66 -6.61 -6.19
CA VAL A 87 -5.50 -6.15 -6.96
C VAL A 87 -4.40 -7.21 -6.91
N VAL A 88 -4.03 -7.66 -5.71
CA VAL A 88 -3.01 -8.69 -5.49
C VAL A 88 -3.36 -10.02 -6.19
N SER A 89 -4.64 -10.41 -6.24
CA SER A 89 -5.06 -11.63 -6.94
C SER A 89 -4.85 -11.58 -8.45
N ARG A 90 -4.66 -10.39 -9.04
CA ARG A 90 -4.37 -10.22 -10.47
C ARG A 90 -2.88 -10.25 -10.77
N TRP A 91 -2.03 -10.18 -9.75
CA TRP A 91 -0.59 -10.17 -9.93
C TRP A 91 -0.08 -11.57 -10.24
N LYS A 92 1.01 -11.64 -11.03
CA LYS A 92 1.78 -12.87 -11.16
C LYS A 92 2.55 -13.08 -9.87
N LEU A 93 1.92 -13.75 -8.92
CA LEU A 93 2.57 -14.11 -7.67
C LEU A 93 3.67 -15.13 -7.98
N PRO A 94 4.88 -14.99 -7.39
CA PRO A 94 5.87 -16.04 -7.48
C PRO A 94 5.22 -17.33 -6.98
N GLU A 95 5.38 -18.43 -7.73
CA GLU A 95 4.91 -19.73 -7.28
C GLU A 95 5.40 -19.89 -5.84
N VAL A 96 4.46 -19.99 -4.89
CA VAL A 96 4.76 -20.45 -3.54
C VAL A 96 5.05 -21.94 -3.69
N GLY A 97 6.21 -22.23 -4.28
CA GLY A 97 6.63 -23.56 -4.63
C GLY A 97 6.86 -24.36 -3.35
N ARG A 98 6.15 -25.48 -3.24
CA ARG A 98 6.75 -26.74 -2.76
C ARG A 98 7.35 -26.79 -1.35
N LEU A 99 7.02 -25.88 -0.43
CA LEU A 99 7.52 -25.94 0.97
C LEU A 99 6.56 -26.57 1.99
N THR A 100 5.50 -27.24 1.53
CA THR A 100 4.60 -28.06 2.39
C THR A 100 4.45 -29.51 1.92
N ARG A 101 5.30 -29.99 1.00
CA ARG A 101 5.40 -31.42 0.62
C ARG A 101 6.85 -31.91 0.75
N GLY A 102 7.37 -31.85 1.96
CA GLY A 102 8.57 -32.53 2.42
C GLY A 102 8.26 -33.17 3.76
#